data_AF-A0A8T6N7U9-F1
#
_entry.id   AF-A0A8T6N7U9-F1
#
_cell.length_a   1.000
_cell.length_b   1.000
_cell.length_c   1.000
_cell.angle_alpha   90.00
_cell.angle_beta   90.00
_cell.angle_gamma   90.00
#
_symmetry.space_group_name_H-M   'P 1'
#
loop_
_entity.id
_entity.type
_entity.pdbx_description
1 polymer ?
#
loop_
_entity_poly.entity_id
_entity_poly.type
_entity_poly.pdbx_seq_one_letter_code
_entity_poly.pdbx_strand_id
1 'polypeptide(L)'
;MEFDTTLASEQYRIISDDKGIHITYGPNGDHRARATLRQLTRLTTEGANLGYSVIDDRPAFRHRGVLMDVCRHFFTVDEVKRHLNVMALYKFNVLHWHLTEDQGWRVAMDAYPKLAEVAAYRTHGDSTYGGSYTREDMEEVVAYAAELGIEVIPEIELPGHSQAALAAYPELGCTGEPVEVATEWGVFKEIYCAGNEQTFEFMEDVLD
;
A
#
# COMPACT_ATOMS: atom_id res chain seq x y z
N MET A 1 -15.32 -21.13 -13.23
CA MET A 1 -15.79 -20.15 -12.24
C MET A 1 -16.96 -19.41 -12.87
N GLU A 2 -18.00 -19.15 -12.11
CA GLU A 2 -19.23 -18.52 -12.59
C GLU A 2 -19.59 -17.34 -11.68
N PHE A 3 -19.84 -16.18 -12.29
CA PHE A 3 -20.26 -14.99 -11.55
C PHE A 3 -21.74 -15.07 -11.20
N ASP A 4 -22.08 -14.85 -9.94
CA ASP A 4 -23.44 -14.90 -9.41
C ASP A 4 -23.80 -13.56 -8.76
N THR A 5 -24.68 -12.81 -9.43
CA THR A 5 -25.16 -11.48 -9.00
C THR A 5 -25.92 -11.50 -7.67
N THR A 6 -26.34 -12.67 -7.17
CA THR A 6 -27.06 -12.81 -5.90
C THR A 6 -26.12 -12.91 -4.69
N LEU A 7 -24.82 -13.15 -4.91
CA LEU A 7 -23.81 -13.26 -3.86
C LEU A 7 -23.27 -11.89 -3.46
N ALA A 8 -22.90 -11.75 -2.18
CA ALA A 8 -22.26 -10.54 -1.69
C ALA A 8 -20.88 -10.32 -2.35
N SER A 9 -20.39 -9.07 -2.32
CA SER A 9 -19.17 -8.64 -3.05
C SER A 9 -18.01 -9.64 -2.98
N GLU A 10 -17.60 -10.07 -1.79
CA GLU A 10 -16.47 -10.98 -1.60
C GLU A 10 -16.90 -12.42 -1.23
N GLN A 11 -18.17 -12.76 -1.40
CA GLN A 11 -18.68 -14.10 -1.15
C GLN A 11 -18.34 -15.04 -2.31
N TYR A 12 -18.02 -16.28 -1.97
CA TYR A 12 -17.77 -17.33 -2.94
C TYR A 12 -18.20 -18.69 -2.39
N ARG A 13 -18.46 -19.61 -3.31
CA ARG A 13 -18.73 -21.01 -3.00
C ARG A 13 -17.88 -21.92 -3.87
N ILE A 14 -17.23 -22.91 -3.26
CA ILE A 14 -16.47 -23.96 -3.95
C ILE A 14 -17.17 -25.28 -3.70
N ILE A 15 -17.50 -26.01 -4.76
CA ILE A 15 -18.04 -27.37 -4.72
C ILE A 15 -17.02 -28.28 -5.40
N SER A 16 -16.53 -29.28 -4.69
CA SER A 16 -15.69 -30.35 -5.23
C SER A 16 -16.48 -31.64 -5.17
N ASP A 17 -16.72 -32.28 -6.32
CA ASP A 17 -17.49 -33.51 -6.44
C ASP A 17 -16.98 -34.41 -7.59
N ASP A 18 -17.78 -35.39 -8.01
CA ASP A 18 -17.46 -36.33 -9.08
C ASP A 18 -17.42 -35.68 -10.48
N LYS A 19 -17.90 -34.44 -10.62
CA LYS A 19 -17.88 -33.66 -11.86
C LYS A 19 -16.72 -32.65 -11.89
N GLY A 20 -16.04 -32.45 -10.76
CA GLY A 20 -14.84 -31.62 -10.65
C GLY A 20 -15.00 -30.50 -9.61
N ILE A 21 -14.31 -29.38 -9.85
CA ILE A 21 -14.36 -28.20 -8.98
C ILE A 21 -15.19 -27.10 -9.65
N HIS A 22 -16.32 -26.79 -9.04
CA HIS A 22 -17.23 -25.71 -9.46
C HIS A 22 -17.12 -24.55 -8.47
N ILE A 23 -17.01 -23.32 -8.98
CA ILE A 23 -16.87 -22.12 -8.16
C ILE A 23 -17.87 -21.08 -8.61
N THR A 24 -18.73 -20.63 -7.70
CA THR A 24 -19.59 -19.44 -7.89
C THR A 24 -19.09 -18.31 -7.00
N TYR A 25 -19.19 -17.06 -7.47
CA TYR A 25 -18.62 -15.91 -6.76
C TYR A 25 -19.39 -14.61 -7.04
N GLY A 26 -19.45 -13.72 -6.04
CA GLY A 26 -19.88 -12.33 -6.21
C GLY A 26 -18.75 -11.44 -6.75
N PRO A 27 -18.93 -10.12 -6.91
CA PRO A 27 -18.04 -9.24 -7.68
C PRO A 27 -16.51 -9.37 -7.48
N ASN A 28 -16.05 -9.61 -6.25
CA ASN A 28 -14.64 -9.76 -5.85
C ASN A 28 -14.37 -11.13 -5.17
N GLY A 29 -15.33 -12.06 -5.22
CA GLY A 29 -15.24 -13.36 -4.55
C GLY A 29 -14.24 -14.31 -5.21
N ASP A 30 -13.90 -14.10 -6.49
CA ASP A 30 -12.97 -14.97 -7.21
C ASP A 30 -11.56 -14.91 -6.63
N HIS A 31 -11.06 -13.71 -6.26
CA HIS A 31 -9.77 -13.55 -5.59
C HIS A 31 -9.72 -14.35 -4.28
N ARG A 32 -10.83 -14.38 -3.54
CA ARG A 32 -10.96 -15.11 -2.26
C ARG A 32 -11.04 -16.62 -2.45
N ALA A 33 -11.80 -17.07 -3.47
CA ALA A 33 -11.84 -18.46 -3.86
C ALA A 33 -10.47 -18.98 -4.31
N ARG A 34 -9.74 -18.21 -5.12
CA ARG A 34 -8.37 -18.52 -5.56
C ARG A 34 -7.42 -18.64 -4.37
N ALA A 35 -7.54 -17.76 -3.36
CA ALA A 35 -6.73 -17.85 -2.15
C ALA A 35 -7.00 -19.15 -1.38
N THR A 36 -8.27 -19.54 -1.22
CA THR A 36 -8.65 -20.81 -0.58
C THR A 36 -8.12 -22.02 -1.35
N LEU A 37 -8.30 -22.06 -2.68
CA LEU A 37 -7.76 -23.14 -3.50
C LEU A 37 -6.23 -23.22 -3.41
N ARG A 38 -5.52 -22.09 -3.47
CA ARG A 38 -4.05 -22.03 -3.33
C ARG A 38 -3.57 -22.59 -1.99
N GLN A 39 -4.33 -22.40 -0.91
CA GLN A 39 -3.99 -22.96 0.39
C GLN A 39 -4.25 -24.47 0.42
N LEU A 40 -5.40 -24.92 -0.11
CA LEU A 40 -5.76 -26.33 -0.15
C LEU A 40 -4.77 -27.16 -0.98
N THR A 41 -4.31 -26.65 -2.12
CA THR A 41 -3.31 -27.36 -2.96
C THR A 41 -1.93 -27.48 -2.31
N ARG A 42 -1.60 -26.61 -1.34
CA ARG A 42 -0.35 -26.71 -0.56
C ARG A 42 -0.40 -27.76 0.53
N LEU A 43 -1.59 -28.19 0.95
CA LEU A 43 -1.78 -29.20 1.98
C LEU A 43 -1.71 -30.64 1.43
N THR A 44 -1.69 -30.81 0.12
CA THR A 44 -1.66 -32.12 -0.54
C THR A 44 -0.25 -32.48 -1.01
N THR A 45 0.30 -33.61 -0.54
CA THR A 45 1.66 -34.07 -0.88
C THR A 45 1.72 -34.98 -2.12
N GLU A 46 0.59 -35.51 -2.60
CA GLU A 46 0.50 -36.44 -3.72
C GLU A 46 -0.48 -35.95 -4.79
N GLY A 47 -0.09 -34.89 -5.51
CA GLY A 47 -0.98 -34.22 -6.46
C GLY A 47 -2.13 -33.48 -5.76
N ALA A 48 -2.65 -32.43 -6.39
CA ALA A 48 -3.71 -31.60 -5.81
C ALA A 48 -5.08 -32.32 -5.85
N ASN A 49 -5.25 -33.38 -5.06
CA ASN A 49 -6.53 -34.06 -4.89
C ASN A 49 -7.33 -33.38 -3.77
N LEU A 50 -8.30 -32.55 -4.17
CA LEU A 50 -9.27 -31.97 -3.25
C LEU A 50 -10.37 -32.99 -2.94
N GLY A 51 -10.56 -33.32 -1.66
CA GLY A 51 -11.67 -34.18 -1.25
C GLY A 51 -13.03 -33.55 -1.56
N TYR A 52 -14.05 -34.40 -1.77
CA TYR A 52 -15.40 -33.90 -2.03
C TYR A 52 -15.89 -33.05 -0.88
N SER A 53 -16.30 -31.82 -1.18
CA SER A 53 -16.57 -30.80 -0.18
C SER A 53 -17.37 -29.65 -0.76
N VAL A 54 -18.01 -28.91 0.14
CA VAL A 54 -18.65 -27.63 -0.15
C VAL A 54 -18.08 -26.60 0.81
N ILE A 55 -17.54 -25.53 0.28
CA ILE A 55 -17.09 -24.35 1.02
C ILE A 55 -17.99 -23.20 0.60
N ASP A 56 -18.70 -22.59 1.54
CA ASP A 56 -19.47 -21.34 1.35
C ASP A 56 -18.89 -20.33 2.33
N ASP A 57 -18.28 -19.27 1.81
CA ASP A 57 -17.45 -18.38 2.61
C ASP A 57 -17.59 -16.92 2.17
N ARG A 58 -17.49 -16.04 3.17
CA ARG A 58 -17.60 -14.58 3.00
C ARG A 58 -16.93 -13.88 4.18
N PRO A 59 -16.36 -12.69 3.99
CA PRO A 59 -15.74 -11.97 5.10
C PRO A 59 -16.76 -11.43 6.09
N ALA A 60 -16.40 -11.43 7.38
CA ALA A 60 -17.17 -10.75 8.42
C ALA A 60 -17.03 -9.23 8.36
N PHE A 61 -15.87 -8.73 7.90
CA PHE A 61 -15.56 -7.30 7.79
C PHE A 61 -15.18 -6.92 6.37
N ARG A 62 -15.76 -5.83 5.88
CA ARG A 62 -15.51 -5.30 4.53
C ARG A 62 -14.11 -4.73 4.33
N HIS A 63 -13.49 -4.21 5.39
CA HIS A 63 -12.18 -3.58 5.34
C HIS A 63 -11.20 -4.44 6.13
N ARG A 64 -10.22 -5.02 5.44
CA ARG A 64 -9.18 -5.88 6.00
C ARG A 64 -7.85 -5.34 5.47
N GLY A 65 -7.33 -4.37 6.21
CA GLY A 65 -6.17 -3.58 5.82
C GLY A 65 -4.87 -4.04 6.45
N VAL A 66 -3.77 -3.76 5.75
CA VAL A 66 -2.40 -3.74 6.30
C VAL A 66 -1.80 -2.37 5.98
N LEU A 67 -1.25 -1.70 7.00
CA LEU A 67 -0.45 -0.49 6.80
C LEU A 67 1.00 -0.91 6.50
N MET A 68 1.58 -0.33 5.45
CA MET A 68 2.99 -0.51 5.10
C MET A 68 3.71 0.84 5.15
N ASP A 69 4.60 0.97 6.13
CA ASP A 69 5.51 2.11 6.27
C ASP A 69 6.75 1.87 5.42
N VAL A 70 6.87 2.68 4.36
CA VAL A 70 8.01 2.70 3.45
C VAL A 70 8.88 3.94 3.64
N CYS A 71 8.60 4.76 4.66
CA CYS A 71 9.31 5.99 4.99
C CYS A 71 10.45 5.71 5.95
N ARG A 72 10.19 4.95 7.00
CA ARG A 72 11.23 4.58 7.97
C ARG A 72 12.29 3.73 7.27
N HIS A 73 11.86 2.75 6.49
CA HIS A 73 12.72 2.00 5.57
C HIS A 73 12.04 1.84 4.21
N PHE A 74 12.75 2.17 3.13
CA PHE A 74 12.26 2.07 1.76
C PHE A 74 12.21 0.61 1.29
N PHE A 75 11.11 0.24 0.64
CA PHE A 75 10.88 -1.07 0.05
C PHE A 75 10.79 -0.89 -1.47
N THR A 76 11.48 -1.70 -2.24
CA THR A 76 11.38 -1.68 -3.71
C THR A 76 9.98 -2.10 -4.19
N VAL A 77 9.61 -1.76 -5.42
CA VAL A 77 8.34 -2.20 -6.04
C VAL A 77 8.16 -3.72 -5.94
N ASP A 78 9.22 -4.49 -6.21
CA ASP A 78 9.19 -5.95 -6.10
C ASP A 78 8.92 -6.44 -4.67
N GLU A 79 9.47 -5.77 -3.66
CA GLU A 79 9.20 -6.07 -2.26
C GLU A 79 7.74 -5.74 -1.90
N VAL A 80 7.20 -4.60 -2.35
CA VAL A 80 5.79 -4.24 -2.15
C VAL A 80 4.87 -5.29 -2.81
N LYS A 81 5.16 -5.69 -4.05
CA LYS A 81 4.41 -6.76 -4.74
C LYS A 81 4.48 -8.10 -4.01
N ARG A 82 5.63 -8.43 -3.42
CA ARG A 82 5.76 -9.65 -2.61
C ARG A 82 4.85 -9.60 -1.38
N HIS A 83 4.70 -8.45 -0.74
CA HIS A 83 3.76 -8.27 0.38
C HIS A 83 2.31 -8.38 -0.09
N LEU A 84 1.95 -7.77 -1.21
CA LEU A 84 0.60 -7.89 -1.81
C LEU A 84 0.22 -9.35 -2.08
N ASN A 85 1.16 -10.18 -2.54
CA ASN A 85 0.93 -11.62 -2.71
C ASN A 85 0.56 -12.33 -1.40
N VAL A 86 1.23 -11.98 -0.30
CA VAL A 86 0.95 -12.54 1.03
C VAL A 86 -0.40 -12.03 1.54
N MET A 87 -0.70 -10.74 1.36
CA MET A 87 -1.99 -10.14 1.69
C MET A 87 -3.14 -10.88 0.98
N ALA A 88 -3.00 -11.11 -0.33
CA ALA A 88 -3.98 -11.82 -1.14
C ALA A 88 -4.17 -13.27 -0.68
N LEU A 89 -3.09 -13.96 -0.32
CA LEU A 89 -3.16 -15.32 0.22
C LEU A 89 -4.02 -15.40 1.49
N TYR A 90 -3.96 -14.38 2.34
CA TYR A 90 -4.75 -14.28 3.57
C TYR A 90 -6.03 -13.45 3.42
N LYS A 91 -6.44 -13.15 2.18
CA LYS A 91 -7.69 -12.46 1.86
C LYS A 91 -7.78 -11.02 2.41
N PHE A 92 -6.66 -10.36 2.71
CA PHE A 92 -6.65 -8.91 2.91
C PHE A 92 -7.04 -8.20 1.62
N ASN A 93 -7.66 -7.04 1.73
CA ASN A 93 -8.23 -6.32 0.60
C ASN A 93 -7.89 -4.83 0.56
N VAL A 94 -7.14 -4.32 1.54
CA VAL A 94 -6.65 -2.94 1.55
C VAL A 94 -5.17 -2.91 1.90
N LEU A 95 -4.37 -2.24 1.08
CA LEU A 95 -3.05 -1.76 1.42
C LEU A 95 -3.19 -0.29 1.81
N HIS A 96 -2.92 0.04 3.06
CA HIS A 96 -2.73 1.42 3.48
C HIS A 96 -1.24 1.74 3.32
N TRP A 97 -0.89 2.59 2.37
CA TRP A 97 0.50 2.81 1.96
C TRP A 97 1.00 4.14 2.53
N HIS A 98 1.76 4.06 3.62
CA HIS A 98 2.31 5.21 4.32
C HIS A 98 3.57 5.71 3.59
N LEU A 99 3.41 6.80 2.84
CA LEU A 99 4.36 7.24 1.80
C LEU A 99 5.16 8.50 2.17
N THR A 100 4.82 9.17 3.26
CA THR A 100 5.54 10.38 3.70
C THR A 100 5.71 10.40 5.21
N GLU A 101 6.91 10.74 5.68
CA GLU A 101 7.22 10.90 7.11
C GLU A 101 8.45 11.81 7.28
N ASP A 102 8.83 12.12 8.52
CA ASP A 102 10.01 12.91 8.89
C ASP A 102 11.33 12.35 8.34
N GLN A 103 11.48 11.01 8.30
CA GLN A 103 12.72 10.38 7.79
C GLN A 103 12.69 10.04 6.29
N GLY A 104 11.63 10.41 5.58
CA GLY A 104 11.62 10.33 4.12
C GLY A 104 10.28 10.54 3.44
N TRP A 105 10.35 11.19 2.28
CA TRP A 105 9.24 11.32 1.33
C TRP A 105 9.41 10.34 0.16
N ARG A 106 8.38 9.55 -0.15
CA ARG A 106 8.48 8.43 -1.12
C ARG A 106 7.78 8.66 -2.45
N VAL A 107 7.09 9.78 -2.64
CA VAL A 107 6.36 10.06 -3.89
C VAL A 107 7.15 11.05 -4.74
N ALA A 108 7.71 10.61 -5.88
CA ALA A 108 8.34 11.55 -6.81
C ALA A 108 7.29 12.37 -7.55
N MET A 109 7.51 13.68 -7.66
CA MET A 109 6.57 14.62 -8.26
C MET A 109 7.29 15.64 -9.14
N ASP A 110 6.85 15.79 -10.39
CA ASP A 110 7.47 16.71 -11.35
C ASP A 110 7.34 18.19 -10.92
N ALA A 111 6.20 18.55 -10.30
CA ALA A 111 5.97 19.90 -9.77
C ALA A 111 6.90 20.23 -8.59
N TYR A 112 7.31 19.19 -7.84
CA TYR A 112 8.11 19.31 -6.63
C TYR A 112 9.33 18.36 -6.65
N PRO A 113 10.30 18.58 -7.55
CA PRO A 113 11.39 17.63 -7.80
C PRO A 113 12.28 17.39 -6.57
N LYS A 114 12.41 18.38 -5.67
CA LYS A 114 13.20 18.24 -4.45
C LYS A 114 12.62 17.21 -3.47
N LEU A 115 11.36 16.82 -3.61
CA LEU A 115 10.79 15.73 -2.82
C LEU A 115 11.50 14.40 -3.12
N ALA A 116 11.86 14.16 -4.38
CA ALA A 116 12.64 12.98 -4.77
C ALA A 116 14.15 13.20 -4.61
N GLU A 117 14.66 14.40 -4.87
CA GLU A 117 16.11 14.68 -4.85
C GLU A 117 16.66 14.86 -3.43
N VAL A 118 15.88 15.43 -2.52
CA VAL A 118 16.28 15.79 -1.15
C VAL A 118 15.48 14.98 -0.13
N ALA A 119 14.15 15.13 -0.11
CA ALA A 119 13.32 14.56 0.96
C ALA A 119 13.30 13.03 0.98
N ALA A 120 13.62 12.37 -0.14
CA ALA A 120 13.73 10.92 -0.21
C ALA A 120 15.00 10.36 0.46
N TYR A 121 15.98 11.19 0.79
CA TYR A 121 17.29 10.76 1.28
C TYR A 121 17.64 11.41 2.62
N ARG A 122 18.07 10.59 3.57
CA ARG A 122 18.66 11.05 4.83
C ARG A 122 20.12 10.61 4.92
N THR A 123 20.94 11.44 5.53
CA THR A 123 22.38 11.20 5.66
C THR A 123 22.78 11.23 7.13
N HIS A 124 23.49 10.19 7.59
CA HIS A 124 24.04 10.11 8.93
C HIS A 124 25.54 9.76 8.83
N GLY A 125 26.40 10.73 9.13
CA GLY A 125 27.84 10.61 8.86
C GLY A 125 28.12 10.43 7.37
N ASP A 126 28.86 9.39 7.02
CA ASP A 126 29.22 9.06 5.62
C ASP A 126 28.18 8.16 4.91
N SER A 127 27.02 7.88 5.54
CA SER A 127 26.00 6.98 4.99
C SER A 127 24.75 7.74 4.59
N THR A 128 24.34 7.57 3.33
CA THR A 128 23.07 8.09 2.80
C THR A 128 22.12 6.92 2.54
N TYR A 129 20.88 7.07 2.99
CA TYR A 129 19.81 6.08 2.86
C TYR A 129 18.58 6.72 2.25
N GLY A 130 17.93 6.06 1.29
CA GLY A 130 16.71 6.60 0.70
C GLY A 130 16.23 5.88 -0.53
N GLY A 131 15.26 6.52 -1.18
CA GLY A 131 14.53 6.03 -2.34
C GLY A 131 13.15 6.68 -2.42
N SER A 132 12.62 6.78 -3.62
CA SER A 132 11.24 7.22 -3.90
C SER A 132 10.68 6.38 -5.06
N TYR A 133 9.37 6.37 -5.17
CA TYR A 133 8.64 5.75 -6.28
C TYR A 133 8.34 6.81 -7.33
N THR A 134 8.56 6.47 -8.60
CA THR A 134 8.03 7.29 -9.69
C THR A 134 6.52 7.10 -9.83
N ARG A 135 5.88 7.91 -10.67
CA ARG A 135 4.47 7.73 -11.02
C ARG A 135 4.24 6.32 -11.61
N GLU A 136 5.13 5.87 -12.49
CA GLU A 136 5.06 4.55 -13.12
C GLU A 136 5.17 3.42 -12.09
N ASP A 137 6.09 3.54 -11.12
CA ASP A 137 6.22 2.57 -10.02
C ASP A 137 4.92 2.45 -9.23
N MET A 138 4.29 3.59 -8.89
CA MET A 138 3.04 3.62 -8.13
C MET A 138 1.87 3.06 -8.93
N GLU A 139 1.74 3.43 -10.20
CA GLU A 139 0.73 2.88 -11.11
C GLU A 139 0.88 1.36 -11.27
N GLU A 140 2.12 0.88 -11.35
CA GLU A 140 2.44 -0.54 -11.42
C GLU A 140 2.02 -1.29 -10.14
N VAL A 141 2.26 -0.72 -8.95
CA VAL A 141 1.82 -1.29 -7.67
C VAL A 141 0.30 -1.31 -7.58
N VAL A 142 -0.38 -0.22 -7.94
CA VAL A 142 -1.85 -0.11 -7.90
C VAL A 142 -2.50 -1.12 -8.85
N ALA A 143 -1.99 -1.23 -10.09
CA ALA A 143 -2.49 -2.21 -11.06
C ALA A 143 -2.29 -3.65 -10.56
N TYR A 144 -1.11 -3.95 -10.00
CA TYR A 144 -0.82 -5.27 -9.45
C TYR A 144 -1.69 -5.62 -8.23
N ALA A 145 -1.94 -4.65 -7.35
CA ALA A 145 -2.85 -4.82 -6.21
C ALA A 145 -4.28 -5.10 -6.68
N ALA A 146 -4.75 -4.42 -7.73
CA ALA A 146 -6.07 -4.63 -8.31
C ALA A 146 -6.25 -6.05 -8.86
N GLU A 147 -5.24 -6.62 -9.53
CA GLU A 147 -5.25 -8.04 -9.97
C GLU A 147 -5.43 -9.05 -8.81
N LEU A 148 -5.10 -8.63 -7.59
CA LEU A 148 -5.21 -9.41 -6.37
C LEU A 148 -6.47 -9.09 -5.55
N GLY A 149 -7.31 -8.18 -6.03
CA GLY A 149 -8.49 -7.70 -5.31
C GLY A 149 -8.11 -6.91 -4.07
N ILE A 150 -7.04 -6.11 -4.13
CA ILE A 150 -6.56 -5.24 -3.06
C ILE A 150 -6.66 -3.79 -3.53
N GLU A 151 -7.37 -2.97 -2.76
CA GLU A 151 -7.41 -1.52 -2.90
C GLU A 151 -6.15 -0.91 -2.27
N VAL A 152 -5.54 0.08 -2.92
CA VAL A 152 -4.41 0.83 -2.37
C VAL A 152 -4.94 2.20 -1.92
N ILE A 153 -4.73 2.51 -0.65
CA ILE A 153 -5.03 3.82 -0.05
C ILE A 153 -3.69 4.48 0.26
N PRO A 154 -3.27 5.50 -0.51
CA PRO A 154 -2.04 6.23 -0.20
C PRO A 154 -2.26 7.16 1.01
N GLU A 155 -1.19 7.36 1.77
CA GLU A 155 -1.18 8.32 2.88
C GLU A 155 -0.06 9.35 2.67
N ILE A 156 -0.48 10.61 2.66
CA ILE A 156 0.35 11.80 2.77
C ILE A 156 0.06 12.40 4.15
N GLU A 157 1.06 12.38 5.03
CA GLU A 157 0.98 12.84 6.41
C GLU A 157 0.92 14.37 6.50
N LEU A 158 0.01 14.87 7.36
CA LEU A 158 -0.16 16.29 7.62
C LEU A 158 -0.93 16.56 8.93
N PRO A 159 -0.68 17.69 9.64
CA PRO A 159 0.39 18.65 9.38
C PRO A 159 1.74 18.26 10.01
N GLY A 160 1.76 17.24 10.88
CA GLY A 160 2.98 16.68 11.45
C GLY A 160 3.65 15.70 10.49
N HIS A 161 4.69 15.02 10.97
CA HIS A 161 5.41 14.00 10.18
C HIS A 161 5.89 14.52 8.81
N SER A 162 6.31 15.79 8.80
CA SER A 162 6.55 16.57 7.58
C SER A 162 8.00 17.00 7.41
N GLN A 163 8.90 16.66 8.34
CA GLN A 163 10.26 17.21 8.32
C GLN A 163 11.00 16.91 7.01
N ALA A 164 10.76 15.77 6.37
CA ALA A 164 11.36 15.47 5.07
C ALA A 164 10.94 16.48 3.98
N ALA A 165 9.64 16.82 3.90
CA ALA A 165 9.16 17.83 2.97
C ALA A 165 9.72 19.23 3.30
N LEU A 166 9.81 19.57 4.58
CA LEU A 166 10.40 20.83 5.03
C LEU A 166 11.91 20.92 4.73
N ALA A 167 12.62 19.78 4.70
CA ALA A 167 14.03 19.76 4.27
C ALA A 167 14.19 20.08 2.78
N ALA A 168 13.22 19.67 1.95
CA ALA A 168 13.19 19.99 0.52
C ALA A 168 12.71 21.43 0.24
N TYR A 169 11.72 21.90 1.00
CA TYR A 169 11.08 23.20 0.86
C TYR A 169 10.88 23.86 2.25
N PRO A 170 11.92 24.48 2.83
CA PRO A 170 11.87 25.08 4.16
C PRO A 170 10.78 26.15 4.33
N GLU A 171 10.41 26.83 3.25
CA GLU A 171 9.35 27.83 3.20
C GLU A 171 7.97 27.29 3.63
N LEU A 172 7.76 25.98 3.58
CA LEU A 172 6.52 25.34 4.03
C LEU A 172 6.40 25.27 5.57
N GLY A 173 7.50 25.48 6.31
CA GLY A 173 7.56 25.43 7.77
C GLY A 173 7.35 26.80 8.43
N CYS A 174 6.95 26.82 9.71
CA CYS A 174 6.60 28.06 10.42
C CYS A 174 7.77 29.06 10.55
N THR A 175 9.00 28.56 10.58
CA THR A 175 10.20 29.38 10.76
C THR A 175 10.85 29.75 9.42
N GLY A 176 10.60 28.99 8.35
CA GLY A 176 11.33 29.08 7.09
C GLY A 176 12.80 28.65 7.17
N GLU A 177 13.25 28.17 8.32
CA GLU A 177 14.66 27.82 8.54
C GLU A 177 14.96 26.45 7.94
N PRO A 178 16.13 26.26 7.29
CA PRO A 178 16.53 24.96 6.76
C PRO A 178 16.60 23.89 7.85
N VAL A 179 16.07 22.71 7.55
CA VAL A 179 16.16 21.50 8.37
C VAL A 179 16.69 20.36 7.52
N GLU A 180 17.36 19.38 8.14
CA GLU A 180 17.73 18.14 7.46
C GLU A 180 16.60 17.12 7.57
N VAL A 181 16.55 16.16 6.64
CA VAL A 181 15.67 14.99 6.76
C VAL A 181 16.03 14.24 8.03
N ALA A 182 15.04 13.87 8.84
CA ALA A 182 15.30 13.28 10.15
C ALA A 182 16.04 11.94 10.04
N THR A 183 16.99 11.71 10.94
CA THR A 183 17.78 10.46 11.02
C THR A 183 17.43 9.61 12.24
N GLU A 184 16.62 10.14 13.15
CA GLU A 184 16.16 9.46 14.36
C GLU A 184 14.67 9.08 14.26
N TRP A 185 14.25 8.18 15.14
CA TRP A 185 12.84 7.85 15.34
C TRP A 185 12.24 8.74 16.42
N GLY A 186 10.95 9.05 16.31
CA GLY A 186 10.24 9.78 17.37
C GLY A 186 9.19 10.72 16.81
N VAL A 187 8.92 11.78 17.58
CA VAL A 187 7.99 12.85 17.21
C VAL A 187 8.80 14.13 17.06
N PHE A 188 8.68 14.77 15.91
CA PHE A 188 9.40 15.98 15.53
C PHE A 188 8.50 17.21 15.65
N LYS A 189 9.10 18.40 15.81
CA LYS A 189 8.37 19.67 15.98
C LYS A 189 8.21 20.43 14.67
N GLU A 190 8.96 20.00 13.67
CA GLU A 190 9.06 20.53 12.32
C GLU A 190 7.80 20.14 11.55
N ILE A 191 6.77 20.98 11.68
CA ILE A 191 5.44 20.79 11.09
C ILE A 191 5.16 21.83 10.00
N TYR A 192 4.26 21.49 9.08
CA TYR A 192 3.74 22.43 8.09
C TYR A 192 3.11 23.68 8.74
N CYS A 193 3.34 24.86 8.15
CA CYS A 193 2.82 26.12 8.67
C CYS A 193 1.38 26.38 8.22
N ALA A 194 0.41 26.12 9.09
CA ALA A 194 -1.00 26.44 8.81
C ALA A 194 -1.30 27.94 8.61
N GLY A 195 -0.36 28.83 8.96
CA GLY A 195 -0.46 30.28 8.72
C GLY A 195 0.14 30.74 7.40
N ASN A 196 0.66 29.83 6.57
CA ASN A 196 1.26 30.13 5.27
C ASN A 196 0.35 29.63 4.14
N GLU A 197 -0.09 30.53 3.25
CA GLU A 197 -0.91 30.17 2.09
C GLU A 197 -0.19 29.21 1.14
N GLN A 198 1.13 29.32 0.99
CA GLN A 198 1.92 28.43 0.13
C GLN A 198 1.88 26.97 0.61
N THR A 199 1.69 26.74 1.91
CA THR A 199 1.51 25.39 2.45
C THR A 199 0.22 24.76 1.95
N PHE A 200 -0.85 25.54 1.77
CA PHE A 200 -2.10 25.03 1.22
C PHE A 200 -2.01 24.78 -0.29
N GLU A 201 -1.36 25.69 -1.04
CA GLU A 201 -1.09 25.50 -2.47
C GLU A 201 -0.28 24.22 -2.71
N PHE A 202 0.79 24.01 -1.93
CA PHE A 202 1.58 22.78 -1.95
C PHE A 202 0.71 21.54 -1.68
N MET A 203 -0.15 21.58 -0.67
CA MET A 203 -1.01 20.45 -0.30
C MET A 203 -2.07 20.14 -1.36
N GLU A 204 -2.65 21.17 -1.98
CA GLU A 204 -3.61 21.01 -3.08
C GLU A 204 -2.92 20.33 -4.27
N ASP A 205 -1.76 20.84 -4.69
CA ASP A 205 -0.99 20.26 -5.79
C ASP A 205 -0.51 18.82 -5.50
N VAL A 206 -0.28 18.46 -4.23
CA VAL A 206 0.11 17.10 -3.83
C VAL A 206 -1.06 16.13 -3.86
N LEU A 207 -2.26 16.61 -3.56
CA LEU A 207 -3.47 15.78 -3.46
C LEU A 207 -4.23 15.63 -4.78
N ASP A 208 -4.00 16.52 -5.74
CA ASP A 208 -4.55 16.48 -7.11
C ASP A 208 -3.90 15.40 -8.01
#